data_AF-A0AAD3AJ62-F1
#
_entry.id   AF-A0AAD3AJ62-F1
#
_cell.length_a   1.000
_cell.length_b   1.000
_cell.length_c   1.000
_cell.angle_alpha   90.00
_cell.angle_beta   90.00
_cell.angle_gamma   90.00
#
_symmetry.space_group_name_H-M   'P 1'
#
loop_
_entity.id
_entity.type
_entity.pdbx_description
1 polymer ?
#
loop_
_entity_poly.entity_id
_entity_poly.type
_entity_poly.pdbx_seq_one_letter_code
_entity_poly.pdbx_strand_id
1 'polypeptide(L)'
;MAPFARSARRVIGERIAAGAAGVAMTVAGLVATLVLTAGPAAADWPMDDPEPAPASLPNCTAADLAQVSAGVAAATSAYLFSHPDVNAYFTSLKGQPRDEMRAQLKQYMDANPQTHADLEGIRQPLTDFQDRCR
;
A
#
# COMPACT_ATOMS: atom_id res chain seq x y z
N MET A 1 -33.47 -7.84 45.21
CA MET A 1 -34.37 -9.01 45.03
C MET A 1 -34.09 -9.63 43.67
N ALA A 2 -33.72 -10.92 43.64
CA ALA A 2 -33.75 -11.80 42.46
C ALA A 2 -35.19 -12.36 42.27
N PRO A 3 -35.56 -13.10 41.19
CA PRO A 3 -35.00 -14.43 40.83
C PRO A 3 -34.70 -14.59 39.30
N PHE A 4 -33.68 -15.34 38.88
CA PHE A 4 -33.63 -16.80 38.68
C PHE A 4 -34.75 -17.40 37.79
N ALA A 5 -34.40 -17.77 36.56
CA ALA A 5 -34.89 -19.01 35.94
C ALA A 5 -33.82 -19.61 35.01
N ARG A 6 -33.61 -20.91 35.20
CA ARG A 6 -32.55 -21.79 34.71
C ARG A 6 -33.22 -22.85 33.83
N SER A 7 -32.65 -23.19 32.67
CA SER A 7 -32.57 -24.56 32.11
C SER A 7 -32.33 -24.51 30.60
N ALA A 8 -31.75 -25.50 29.93
CA ALA A 8 -30.80 -26.56 30.25
C ALA A 8 -30.60 -27.30 28.90
N ARG A 9 -29.34 -27.54 28.53
CA ARG A 9 -28.82 -28.70 27.78
C ARG A 9 -29.57 -29.18 26.52
N ARG A 10 -28.86 -29.13 25.38
CA ARG A 10 -28.53 -30.37 24.66
C ARG A 10 -27.05 -30.38 24.28
N VAL A 11 -26.32 -31.26 24.97
CA VAL A 11 -25.04 -31.82 24.53
C VAL A 11 -25.40 -32.91 23.53
N ILE A 12 -24.97 -32.77 22.28
CA ILE A 12 -24.81 -33.88 21.34
C ILE A 12 -23.43 -33.71 20.75
N GLY A 13 -22.54 -34.64 21.08
CA GLY A 13 -21.23 -34.77 20.49
C GLY A 13 -21.21 -35.88 19.46
N GLU A 14 -20.33 -35.75 18.48
CA GLU A 14 -19.50 -36.81 17.86
C GLU A 14 -18.51 -36.09 16.92
N ARG A 15 -17.22 -36.02 17.27
CA ARG A 15 -16.15 -36.98 16.92
C ARG A 15 -15.98 -37.12 15.39
N ILE A 16 -15.13 -36.29 14.80
CA ILE A 16 -14.39 -36.65 13.58
C ILE A 16 -12.91 -36.36 13.80
N ALA A 17 -12.12 -37.28 13.25
CA ALA A 17 -10.83 -37.76 13.68
C ALA A 17 -9.65 -36.79 13.49
N ALA A 18 -8.62 -37.10 14.26
CA ALA A 18 -7.26 -36.60 14.12
C ALA A 18 -6.71 -36.83 12.69
N GLY A 19 -6.12 -35.78 12.13
CA GLY A 19 -5.23 -35.83 10.99
C GLY A 19 -4.07 -34.88 11.24
N ALA A 20 -3.06 -35.35 11.95
CA ALA A 20 -1.80 -34.64 12.10
C ALA A 20 -1.02 -34.76 10.77
N ALA A 21 -0.82 -33.64 10.09
CA ALA A 21 0.26 -33.49 9.12
C ALA A 21 0.81 -32.07 9.28
N GLY A 22 1.79 -31.95 10.18
CA GLY A 22 2.64 -30.78 10.21
C GLY A 22 3.43 -30.71 8.91
N VAL A 23 3.20 -29.67 8.12
CA VAL A 23 4.15 -29.26 7.09
C VAL A 23 5.04 -28.22 7.74
N ALA A 24 6.22 -28.70 8.16
CA ALA A 24 7.33 -27.88 8.60
C ALA A 24 7.64 -26.82 7.53
N MET A 25 7.92 -25.59 7.98
CA MET A 25 8.57 -24.58 7.15
C MET A 25 9.90 -25.14 6.61
N THR A 26 10.00 -25.30 5.30
CA THR A 26 11.30 -25.36 4.63
C THR A 26 11.60 -23.98 4.06
N VAL A 27 12.47 -23.24 4.75
CA VAL A 27 13.14 -22.05 4.22
C VAL A 27 14.18 -22.52 3.20
N ALA A 28 13.78 -22.67 1.94
CA ALA A 28 14.66 -22.72 0.77
C ALA A 28 13.81 -22.71 -0.53
N GLY A 29 13.87 -21.61 -1.28
CA GLY A 29 13.56 -21.56 -2.71
C GLY A 29 12.08 -21.66 -3.13
N LEU A 30 11.43 -20.51 -3.33
CA LEU A 30 10.25 -20.41 -4.20
C LEU A 30 10.58 -19.57 -5.43
N VAL A 31 11.46 -20.12 -6.27
CA VAL A 31 11.43 -19.90 -7.72
C VAL A 31 11.06 -21.25 -8.31
N ALA A 32 9.75 -21.52 -8.39
CA ALA A 32 9.21 -22.72 -9.04
C ALA A 32 7.84 -22.39 -9.63
N THR A 33 7.90 -21.90 -10.88
CA THR A 33 7.02 -22.31 -11.99
C THR A 33 5.58 -22.66 -11.63
N LEU A 34 4.66 -21.69 -11.72
CA LEU A 34 3.26 -21.99 -11.96
C LEU A 34 3.06 -22.17 -13.48
N VAL A 35 2.91 -23.43 -13.87
CA VAL A 35 2.66 -23.93 -15.21
C VAL A 35 1.35 -23.37 -15.78
N LEU A 36 1.39 -22.89 -17.03
CA LEU A 36 0.23 -22.65 -17.89
C LEU A 36 -0.60 -23.94 -18.00
N THR A 37 -1.78 -23.98 -17.38
CA THR A 37 -2.84 -24.92 -17.75
C THR A 37 -3.81 -24.20 -18.69
N ALA A 38 -3.62 -24.41 -19.99
CA ALA A 38 -4.63 -24.09 -21.00
C ALA A 38 -5.79 -25.11 -20.85
N GLY A 39 -6.93 -24.65 -20.34
CA GLY A 39 -8.18 -25.39 -20.31
C GLY A 39 -9.35 -24.41 -20.30
N PRO A 40 -10.34 -24.51 -21.21
CA PRO A 40 -11.43 -23.56 -21.30
C PRO A 40 -12.46 -23.88 -20.20
N ALA A 41 -12.19 -23.42 -18.98
CA ALA A 41 -13.27 -23.16 -18.04
C ALA A 41 -13.85 -21.81 -18.42
N ALA A 42 -14.98 -21.83 -19.12
CA ALA A 42 -15.84 -20.67 -19.32
C ALA A 42 -16.31 -20.19 -17.93
N ALA A 43 -15.47 -19.39 -17.28
CA ALA A 43 -15.92 -18.49 -16.25
C ALA A 43 -16.61 -17.34 -16.99
N ASP A 44 -17.94 -17.45 -17.14
CA ASP A 44 -18.81 -16.30 -17.36
C ASP A 44 -18.67 -15.38 -16.13
N TRP A 45 -17.56 -14.66 -16.07
CA TRP A 45 -17.51 -13.43 -15.30
C TRP A 45 -18.41 -12.45 -16.04
N PRO A 46 -19.41 -11.84 -15.39
CA PRO A 46 -20.14 -10.72 -15.96
C PRO A 46 -19.11 -9.62 -16.24
N MET A 47 -18.63 -9.56 -17.48
CA MET A 47 -17.98 -8.39 -18.00
C MET A 47 -19.13 -7.46 -18.36
N ASP A 48 -19.57 -6.68 -17.37
CA ASP A 48 -20.31 -5.46 -17.66
C ASP A 48 -19.47 -4.70 -18.70
N ASP A 49 -20.04 -4.52 -19.90
CA ASP A 49 -19.44 -3.66 -20.92
C ASP A 49 -19.18 -2.30 -20.24
N PRO A 50 -17.90 -1.85 -20.12
CA PRO A 50 -17.64 -0.59 -19.48
C PRO A 50 -18.34 0.49 -20.30
N GLU A 51 -19.36 1.11 -19.69
CA GLU A 51 -19.95 2.34 -20.21
C GLU A 51 -18.77 3.28 -20.55
N PRO A 52 -18.72 3.84 -21.77
CA PRO A 52 -17.56 4.62 -22.20
C PRO A 52 -17.32 5.71 -21.15
N ALA A 53 -16.16 5.62 -20.48
CA ALA A 53 -15.80 6.55 -19.43
C ALA A 53 -15.93 7.97 -19.99
N PRO A 54 -16.46 8.93 -19.20
CA PRO A 54 -16.47 10.33 -19.62
C PRO A 54 -15.07 10.69 -20.10
N ALA A 55 -14.97 11.32 -21.27
CA ALA A 55 -13.68 11.66 -21.86
C ALA A 55 -12.85 12.45 -20.84
N SER A 56 -11.87 11.79 -20.21
CA SER A 56 -10.96 12.44 -19.27
C SER A 56 -10.28 13.57 -20.01
N LEU A 57 -10.06 14.70 -19.33
CA LEU A 57 -9.16 15.74 -19.84
C LEU A 57 -7.87 15.08 -20.38
N PRO A 58 -7.33 15.54 -21.52
CA PRO A 58 -6.16 14.92 -22.09
C PRO A 58 -5.01 14.93 -21.07
N ASN A 59 -4.34 13.78 -20.91
CA ASN A 59 -3.27 13.54 -19.94
C ASN A 59 -3.71 13.55 -18.45
N CYS A 60 -4.95 13.19 -18.14
CA CYS A 60 -5.46 13.03 -16.77
C CYS A 60 -5.82 11.58 -16.43
N THR A 61 -5.10 10.61 -16.99
CA THR A 61 -5.31 9.19 -16.73
C THR A 61 -4.49 8.70 -15.53
N ALA A 62 -4.77 7.49 -15.05
CA ALA A 62 -3.93 6.81 -14.06
C ALA A 62 -2.48 6.62 -14.55
N ALA A 63 -2.27 6.41 -15.86
CA ALA A 63 -0.94 6.29 -16.44
C ALA A 63 -0.17 7.62 -16.34
N ASP A 64 -0.85 8.75 -16.57
CA ASP A 64 -0.24 10.08 -16.45
C ASP A 64 0.14 10.39 -15.00
N LEU A 65 -0.74 10.09 -14.04
CA LEU A 65 -0.42 10.24 -12.60
C LEU A 65 0.79 9.37 -12.22
N ALA A 66 0.83 8.12 -12.68
CA ALA A 66 1.94 7.23 -12.41
C ALA A 66 3.25 7.81 -12.98
N GLN A 67 3.23 8.35 -14.19
CA GLN A 67 4.40 8.97 -14.80
C GLN A 67 4.90 10.19 -14.01
N VAL A 68 4.00 11.08 -13.58
CA VAL A 68 4.36 12.23 -12.73
C VAL A 68 4.94 11.77 -11.40
N SER A 69 4.30 10.78 -10.76
CA SER A 69 4.76 10.24 -9.47
C SER A 69 6.16 9.60 -9.58
N ALA A 70 6.45 8.90 -10.68
CA ALA A 70 7.76 8.33 -10.94
C ALA A 70 8.83 9.41 -11.12
N GLY A 71 8.51 10.50 -11.82
CA GLY A 71 9.40 11.66 -11.95
C GLY A 71 9.73 12.31 -10.60
N VAL A 72 8.72 12.55 -9.77
CA VAL A 72 8.91 13.08 -8.40
C VAL A 72 9.74 12.14 -7.54
N ALA A 73 9.50 10.84 -7.62
CA ALA A 73 10.29 9.84 -6.88
C ALA A 73 11.76 9.82 -7.33
N ALA A 74 12.03 9.88 -8.63
CA ALA A 74 13.39 9.95 -9.16
C ALA A 74 14.12 11.24 -8.72
N ALA A 75 13.44 12.39 -8.79
CA ALA A 75 13.98 13.67 -8.31
C ALA A 75 14.27 13.64 -6.81
N THR A 76 13.37 13.06 -6.01
CA THR A 76 13.58 12.85 -4.57
C THR A 76 14.81 11.98 -4.32
N SER A 77 14.98 10.89 -5.07
CA SER A 77 16.17 10.04 -4.94
C SER A 77 17.47 10.80 -5.23
N ALA A 78 17.51 11.60 -6.28
CA ALA A 78 18.68 12.42 -6.61
C ALA A 78 18.97 13.46 -5.52
N TYR A 79 17.94 14.09 -4.98
CA TYR A 79 18.07 15.04 -3.86
C TYR A 79 18.67 14.35 -2.63
N LEU A 80 18.14 13.19 -2.22
CA LEU A 80 18.65 12.48 -1.05
C LEU A 80 20.11 12.00 -1.24
N PHE A 81 20.51 11.59 -2.45
CA PHE A 81 21.92 11.22 -2.69
C PHE A 81 22.88 12.42 -2.66
N SER A 82 22.40 13.61 -3.01
CA SER A 82 23.20 14.85 -2.92
C SER A 82 23.14 15.51 -1.53
N HIS A 83 22.20 15.11 -0.68
CA HIS A 83 21.99 15.62 0.68
C HIS A 83 22.11 14.46 1.70
N PRO A 84 23.33 13.98 1.98
CA PRO A 84 23.53 12.79 2.81
C PRO A 84 23.04 12.96 4.25
N ASP A 85 23.01 14.18 4.78
CA ASP A 85 22.44 14.55 6.07
C ASP A 85 20.91 14.40 6.08
N VAL A 86 20.23 14.89 5.04
CA VAL A 86 18.78 14.72 4.87
C VAL A 86 18.45 13.24 4.69
N ASN A 87 19.22 12.52 3.88
CA ASN A 87 19.05 11.09 3.67
C ASN A 87 19.21 10.29 4.98
N ALA A 88 20.21 10.61 5.79
CA ALA A 88 20.40 9.99 7.10
C ALA A 88 19.20 10.25 8.02
N TYR A 89 18.67 11.47 8.03
CA TYR A 89 17.48 11.82 8.80
C TYR A 89 16.25 10.99 8.39
N PHE A 90 15.89 10.99 7.10
CA PHE A 90 14.76 10.20 6.60
C PHE A 90 14.95 8.69 6.82
N THR A 91 16.18 8.19 6.73
CA THR A 91 16.52 6.79 7.03
C THR A 91 16.31 6.46 8.52
N SER A 92 16.63 7.39 9.42
CA SER A 92 16.48 7.21 10.88
C SER A 92 15.03 7.04 11.34
N LEU A 93 14.06 7.50 10.54
CA LEU A 93 12.63 7.35 10.82
C LEU A 93 12.13 5.91 10.64
N LYS A 94 12.94 5.01 10.05
CA LYS A 94 12.54 3.63 9.77
C LYS A 94 12.14 2.90 11.05
N GLY A 95 10.91 2.38 11.07
CA GLY A 95 10.38 1.58 12.18
C GLY A 95 9.64 2.39 13.25
N GLN A 96 9.63 3.71 13.17
CA GLN A 96 8.84 4.54 14.08
C GLN A 96 7.33 4.44 13.78
N PRO A 97 6.46 4.65 14.79
CA PRO A 97 5.03 4.83 14.59
C PRO A 97 4.73 6.00 13.65
N ARG A 98 3.65 5.87 12.86
CA ARG A 98 3.25 6.89 11.86
C ARG A 98 3.06 8.28 12.46
N ASP A 99 2.46 8.38 13.64
CA ASP A 99 2.17 9.66 14.27
C ASP A 99 3.44 10.34 14.81
N GLU A 100 4.38 9.55 15.33
CA GLU A 100 5.69 10.04 15.75
C GLU A 100 6.50 10.56 14.56
N MET A 101 6.53 9.81 13.45
CA MET A 101 7.20 10.27 12.22
C MET A 101 6.64 11.59 11.70
N ARG A 102 5.31 11.80 11.75
CA ARG A 102 4.70 13.06 11.31
C ARG A 102 5.13 14.23 12.16
N ALA A 103 5.17 14.06 13.49
CA ALA A 103 5.61 15.09 14.41
C ALA A 103 7.10 15.43 14.18
N GLN A 104 7.95 14.42 14.06
CA GLN A 104 9.38 14.60 13.78
C GLN A 104 9.61 15.30 12.44
N LEU A 105 8.93 14.86 11.38
CA LEU A 105 9.04 15.49 10.05
C LEU A 105 8.65 16.96 10.09
N LYS A 106 7.55 17.30 10.77
CA LYS A 106 7.14 18.70 10.93
C LYS A 106 8.25 19.52 11.61
N GLN A 107 8.76 19.03 12.74
CA GLN A 107 9.83 19.72 13.46
C GLN A 107 11.10 19.87 12.60
N TYR A 108 11.44 18.84 11.82
CA TYR A 108 12.58 18.89 10.92
C TYR A 108 12.39 19.92 9.81
N MET A 109 11.21 20.00 9.18
CA MET A 109 10.94 21.01 8.14
C MET A 109 10.93 22.43 8.72
N ASP A 110 10.36 22.64 9.91
CA ASP A 110 10.37 23.94 10.60
C ASP A 110 11.81 24.41 10.92
N ALA A 111 12.71 23.47 11.25
CA ALA A 111 14.12 23.74 11.53
C ALA A 111 15.00 23.86 10.26
N ASN A 112 14.55 23.31 9.13
CA ASN A 112 15.30 23.25 7.88
C ASN A 112 14.48 23.86 6.72
N PRO A 113 14.27 25.19 6.72
CA PRO A 113 13.40 25.84 5.74
C PRO A 113 13.89 25.70 4.29
N GLN A 114 15.21 25.60 4.07
CA GLN A 114 15.77 25.34 2.74
C GLN A 114 15.40 23.93 2.25
N THR A 115 15.68 22.89 3.05
CA THR A 115 15.28 21.51 2.75
C THR A 115 13.77 21.39 2.52
N HIS A 116 12.98 22.13 3.30
CA HIS A 116 11.55 22.17 3.12
C HIS A 116 11.17 22.74 1.75
N ALA A 117 11.70 23.91 1.39
CA ALA A 117 11.45 24.54 0.09
C ALA A 117 11.90 23.65 -1.09
N ASP A 118 13.05 22.98 -0.96
CA ASP A 118 13.56 22.08 -2.00
C ASP A 118 12.64 20.86 -2.19
N LEU A 119 12.19 20.24 -1.09
CA LEU A 119 11.26 19.10 -1.14
C LEU A 119 9.84 19.51 -1.59
N GLU A 120 9.38 20.71 -1.24
CA GLU A 120 8.15 21.30 -1.78
C GLU A 120 8.28 21.50 -3.30
N GLY A 121 9.42 22.01 -3.76
CA GLY A 121 9.75 22.17 -5.18
C GLY A 121 9.72 20.84 -5.94
N ILE A 122 10.34 19.80 -5.38
CA ILE A 122 10.35 18.44 -5.96
C ILE A 122 8.93 17.87 -6.11
N ARG A 123 8.00 18.23 -5.21
CA ARG A 123 6.62 17.73 -5.22
C ARG A 123 5.65 18.55 -6.07
N GLN A 124 6.03 19.75 -6.51
CA GLN A 124 5.16 20.62 -7.31
C GLN A 124 4.47 19.92 -8.49
N PRO A 125 5.14 19.02 -9.27
CA PRO A 125 4.47 18.36 -10.39
C PRO A 125 3.22 17.56 -10.00
N LEU A 126 3.16 17.01 -8.79
CA LEU A 126 1.97 16.30 -8.29
C LEU A 126 0.84 17.28 -7.93
N THR A 127 1.17 18.42 -7.32
CA THR A 127 0.21 19.49 -7.03
C THR A 127 -0.36 20.05 -8.32
N ASP A 128 0.50 20.39 -9.29
CA ASP A 128 0.10 20.89 -10.61
C ASP A 128 -0.78 19.88 -11.36
N PHE A 129 -0.46 18.59 -11.27
CA PHE A 129 -1.29 17.53 -11.85
C PHE A 129 -2.66 17.49 -11.18
N GLN A 130 -2.73 17.52 -9.85
CA GLN A 130 -4.00 17.49 -9.12
C GLN A 130 -4.86 18.72 -9.42
N ASP A 131 -4.28 19.91 -9.47
CA ASP A 131 -5.02 21.15 -9.76
C ASP A 131 -5.60 21.15 -11.18
N ARG A 132 -4.90 20.50 -12.13
CA ARG A 132 -5.34 20.35 -13.53
C ARG A 132 -6.35 19.22 -13.75
N CYS A 133 -6.25 18.13 -13.01
CA CYS A 133 -6.94 16.85 -13.30
C CYS A 133 -7.97 16.41 -12.26
N ARG A 134 -8.26 17.24 -11.25
CA ARG A 134 -9.36 17.03 -10.29
C ARG A 134 -10.74 17.24 -10.89
#